data_AF-A0A413ZSC2-F1
#
_entry.id   AF-A0A413ZSC2-F1
#
_cell.length_a   1.000
_cell.length_b   1.000
_cell.length_c   1.000
_cell.angle_alpha   90.00
_cell.angle_beta   90.00
_cell.angle_gamma   90.00
#
_symmetry.space_group_name_H-M   'P 1'
#
loop_
_entity.id
_entity.type
_entity.pdbx_description
1 polymer ?
#
loop_
_entity_poly.entity_id
_entity_poly.type
_entity_poly.pdbx_seq_one_letter_code
_entity_poly.pdbx_strand_id
1 'polypeptide(L)'
;MATKTIDATLFASSHPDIAKRTSVSGLLISLAMMVAGLLIFVSIFEMHDKSSTISMALMVVGTALILLGVFRLFWKSKEMVYLPTGSVTKERSMFFDLKHIGELTEMIERGNPDCEAGIKSESSGNVRMDIMISQDNKFAALQLFQFVPYTYTPVTSVRYFTGSEAAAVSAFLSKCRTV
;
A
#
# COMPACT_ATOMS: atom_id res chain seq x y z
N MET A 1 -4.26 -36.84 -6.71
CA MET A 1 -4.33 -35.42 -7.14
C MET A 1 -4.48 -34.60 -5.86
N ALA A 2 -3.38 -34.03 -5.37
CA ALA A 2 -3.39 -33.34 -4.08
C ALA A 2 -3.92 -31.92 -4.25
N THR A 3 -5.10 -31.64 -3.71
CA THR A 3 -5.68 -30.31 -3.58
C THR A 3 -4.74 -29.47 -2.72
N LYS A 4 -3.88 -28.65 -3.35
CA LYS A 4 -3.18 -27.57 -2.66
C LYS A 4 -4.25 -26.55 -2.26
N THR A 5 -4.53 -26.46 -0.98
CA THR A 5 -5.31 -25.38 -0.37
C THR A 5 -4.63 -24.04 -0.65
N ILE A 6 -5.09 -23.34 -1.70
CA ILE A 6 -4.69 -21.96 -2.01
C ILE A 6 -5.52 -21.02 -1.12
N ASP A 7 -5.36 -21.13 0.20
CA ASP A 7 -6.19 -20.37 1.16
C ASP A 7 -5.57 -19.04 1.58
N ALA A 8 -4.29 -18.80 1.28
CA ALA A 8 -3.63 -17.53 1.60
C ALA A 8 -3.75 -16.55 0.43
N THR A 9 -4.58 -15.52 0.59
CA THR A 9 -4.57 -14.35 -0.30
C THR A 9 -3.33 -13.50 0.02
N LEU A 10 -2.75 -12.85 -0.99
CA LEU A 10 -1.50 -12.08 -0.88
C LEU A 10 -1.53 -11.11 0.29
N PHE A 11 -2.65 -10.40 0.46
CA PHE A 11 -2.86 -9.40 1.51
C PHE A 11 -3.18 -9.99 2.89
N ALA A 12 -3.55 -11.28 2.97
CA ALA A 12 -3.71 -12.02 4.23
C ALA A 12 -2.47 -12.86 4.58
N SER A 13 -1.62 -13.17 3.60
CA SER A 13 -0.43 -13.99 3.79
C SER A 13 0.63 -13.22 4.59
N SER A 14 0.97 -13.71 5.78
CA SER A 14 2.00 -13.13 6.62
C SER A 14 3.36 -13.70 6.21
N HIS A 15 4.13 -12.95 5.42
CA HIS A 15 5.49 -13.35 5.02
C HIS A 15 6.49 -12.99 6.14
N PRO A 16 7.44 -13.88 6.52
CA PRO A 16 8.38 -13.64 7.62
C PRO A 16 9.25 -12.37 7.41
N ASP A 17 9.50 -12.01 6.14
CA ASP A 17 10.27 -10.82 5.76
C ASP A 17 9.42 -9.53 5.61
N ILE A 18 8.14 -9.55 6.00
CA ILE A 18 7.27 -8.37 5.98
C ILE A 18 6.75 -8.09 7.40
N ALA A 19 7.13 -6.95 7.95
CA ALA A 19 6.68 -6.50 9.27
C ALA A 19 5.92 -5.18 9.17
N LYS A 20 4.90 -5.04 10.01
CA LYS A 20 4.30 -3.74 10.30
C LYS A 20 5.28 -2.93 11.15
N ARG A 21 5.94 -1.94 10.54
CA ARG A 21 6.77 -0.96 11.26
C ARG A 21 6.06 0.38 11.33
N THR A 22 6.49 1.22 12.25
CA THR A 22 5.98 2.58 12.36
C THR A 22 6.46 3.43 11.17
N SER A 23 5.53 3.96 10.38
CA SER A 23 5.73 4.97 9.33
C SER A 23 6.42 6.20 9.89
N VAL A 24 7.68 6.42 9.49
CA VAL A 24 8.45 7.61 9.89
C VAL A 24 7.80 8.89 9.36
N SER A 25 7.25 8.84 8.13
CA SER A 25 6.53 9.98 7.55
C SER A 25 5.22 10.27 8.30
N GLY A 26 4.45 9.22 8.66
CA GLY A 26 3.25 9.35 9.47
C GLY A 26 3.54 9.94 10.85
N LEU A 27 4.66 9.55 11.47
CA LEU A 27 5.12 10.10 12.75
C LEU A 27 5.50 11.58 12.62
N LEU A 28 6.30 11.96 11.61
CA LEU A 28 6.73 13.34 11.40
C LEU A 28 5.55 14.29 11.17
N ILE A 29 4.58 13.90 10.34
CA ILE A 29 3.42 14.75 10.09
C ILE A 29 2.52 14.85 11.33
N SER A 30 2.35 13.75 12.08
CA SER A 30 1.59 13.77 13.33
C SER A 30 2.26 14.67 14.38
N LEU A 31 3.59 14.61 14.49
CA LEU A 31 4.37 15.47 15.37
C LEU A 31 4.25 16.95 14.97
N ALA A 32 4.39 17.26 13.68
CA ALA A 32 4.24 18.63 13.18
C ALA A 32 2.85 19.20 13.46
N MET A 33 1.78 18.41 13.27
CA MET A 33 0.41 18.82 13.59
C MET A 33 0.21 19.07 15.09
N MET A 34 0.78 18.21 15.95
CA MET A 34 0.72 18.41 17.41
C MET A 34 1.49 19.66 17.86
N VAL A 35 2.68 19.90 17.30
CA VAL A 35 3.47 21.11 17.57
C VAL A 35 2.72 22.36 17.13
N ALA A 36 2.14 22.36 15.92
CA ALA A 36 1.33 23.48 15.44
C ALA A 36 0.12 23.75 16.36
N GLY A 37 -0.59 22.70 16.78
CA GLY A 37 -1.70 22.83 17.73
C GLY A 37 -1.27 23.38 19.09
N LEU A 38 -0.12 22.93 19.62
CA LEU A 38 0.47 23.44 20.86
C LEU A 38 0.88 24.92 20.73
N LEU A 39 1.49 25.32 19.62
CA LEU A 39 1.87 26.71 19.38
C LEU A 39 0.63 27.62 19.34
N ILE A 40 -0.42 27.22 18.63
CA ILE A 40 -1.70 27.94 18.61
C ILE A 40 -2.27 28.05 20.03
N PHE A 41 -2.18 26.97 20.82
CA PHE A 41 -2.65 26.96 22.20
C PHE A 41 -1.88 27.92 23.10
N VAL A 42 -0.54 27.95 23.02
CA VAL A 42 0.33 28.87 23.78
C VAL A 42 0.07 30.32 23.38
N SER A 43 -0.10 30.62 22.08
CA SER A 43 -0.42 31.97 21.62
C SER A 43 -1.74 32.51 22.21
N ILE A 44 -2.73 31.66 22.47
CA ILE A 44 -3.98 32.06 23.12
C ILE A 44 -3.75 32.48 24.58
N PHE A 45 -2.80 31.86 25.28
CA PHE A 45 -2.47 32.25 26.67
C PHE A 45 -1.83 33.62 26.76
N GLU A 46 -1.07 33.99 25.73
CA GLU A 46 -0.39 35.28 25.60
C GLU A 46 -1.32 36.40 25.13
N MET A 47 -2.44 36.06 24.48
CA MET A 47 -3.47 37.04 24.10
C MET A 47 -4.16 37.66 25.34
N HIS A 48 -4.26 38.99 25.33
CA HIS A 48 -4.86 39.79 26.40
C HIS A 48 -6.39 39.61 26.47
N ASP A 49 -7.06 39.51 25.30
CA ASP A 49 -8.51 39.33 25.18
C ASP A 49 -8.92 37.88 24.86
N LYS A 50 -8.91 37.05 25.91
CA LYS A 50 -9.21 35.60 25.81
C LYS A 50 -10.66 35.26 25.46
N SER A 51 -11.58 36.22 25.58
CA SER A 51 -13.02 36.02 25.34
C SER A 51 -13.49 36.38 23.92
N SER A 52 -12.58 36.77 23.03
CA SER A 52 -12.94 37.16 21.67
C SER A 52 -13.39 35.97 20.82
N THR A 53 -14.26 36.19 19.83
CA THR A 53 -14.64 35.15 18.85
C THR A 53 -13.43 34.52 18.16
N ILE A 54 -12.36 35.30 17.96
CA ILE A 54 -11.10 34.87 17.36
C ILE A 54 -10.32 33.90 18.28
N SER A 55 -10.22 34.18 19.58
CA SER A 55 -9.52 33.29 20.52
C SER A 55 -10.29 31.98 20.71
N MET A 56 -11.62 32.03 20.73
CA MET A 56 -12.46 30.83 20.78
C MET A 56 -12.29 29.96 19.52
N ALA A 57 -12.26 30.58 18.33
CA ALA A 57 -12.02 29.87 17.07
C ALA A 57 -10.62 29.23 17.03
N LEU A 58 -9.57 29.97 17.43
CA LEU A 58 -8.20 29.45 17.51
C LEU A 58 -8.09 28.29 18.50
N MET A 59 -8.80 28.33 19.63
CA MET A 59 -8.81 27.24 20.61
C MET A 59 -9.41 25.95 20.04
N VAL A 60 -10.53 26.06 19.32
CA VAL A 60 -11.15 24.92 18.63
C VAL A 60 -10.20 24.36 17.57
N VAL A 61 -9.58 25.22 16.76
CA VAL A 61 -8.63 24.79 15.71
C VAL A 61 -7.39 24.12 16.32
N GLY A 62 -6.79 24.71 17.36
CA GLY A 62 -5.62 24.14 18.03
C GLY A 62 -5.93 22.78 18.66
N THR A 63 -7.07 22.66 19.34
CA THR A 63 -7.52 21.39 19.93
C THR A 63 -7.80 20.34 18.86
N ALA A 64 -8.45 20.72 17.76
CA ALA A 64 -8.71 19.82 16.64
C ALA A 64 -7.41 19.32 15.99
N LEU A 65 -6.40 20.19 15.81
CA LEU A 65 -5.09 19.79 15.28
C LEU A 65 -4.36 18.81 16.19
N ILE A 66 -4.41 19.00 17.52
CA ILE A 66 -3.82 18.07 18.48
C ILE A 66 -4.53 16.71 18.42
N LEU A 67 -5.87 16.70 18.46
CA LEU A 67 -6.65 15.47 18.40
C LEU A 67 -6.44 14.71 17.07
N LEU A 68 -6.39 15.42 15.94
CA LEU A 68 -6.07 14.84 14.65
C LEU A 68 -4.64 14.28 14.60
N GLY A 69 -3.67 14.99 15.19
CA GLY A 69 -2.29 14.53 15.31
C GLY A 69 -2.20 13.22 16.11
N VAL A 70 -2.85 13.16 17.28
CA VAL A 70 -2.91 11.94 18.12
C VAL A 70 -3.61 10.79 17.39
N PHE A 71 -4.78 11.04 16.81
CA PHE A 71 -5.52 10.03 16.06
C PHE A 71 -4.66 9.45 14.92
N ARG A 72 -4.00 10.32 14.15
CA ARG A 72 -3.12 9.90 13.05
C ARG A 72 -1.90 9.12 13.56
N LEU A 73 -1.35 9.49 14.71
CA LEU A 73 -0.23 8.79 15.34
C LEU A 73 -0.60 7.36 15.74
N PHE A 74 -1.84 7.08 16.12
CA PHE A 74 -2.28 5.71 16.45
C PHE A 74 -2.83 4.92 15.26
N TRP A 75 -3.58 5.58 14.35
CA TRP A 75 -4.27 4.90 13.25
C TRP A 75 -3.49 4.83 11.93
N LYS A 76 -2.66 5.84 11.63
CA LYS A 76 -1.95 5.99 10.35
C LYS A 76 -0.45 5.73 10.45
N SER A 77 0.07 5.48 11.65
CA SER A 77 1.50 5.28 11.85
C SER A 77 2.00 3.89 11.53
N LYS A 78 1.15 2.89 11.19
CA LYS A 78 1.62 1.54 10.87
C LYS A 78 1.74 1.37 9.37
N GLU A 79 2.95 1.17 8.87
CA GLU A 79 3.27 0.85 7.48
C GLU A 79 3.82 -0.58 7.37
N MET A 80 3.48 -1.29 6.30
CA MET A 80 4.11 -2.57 5.99
C MET A 80 5.48 -2.31 5.37
N VAL A 81 6.51 -2.93 5.92
CA VAL A 81 7.91 -2.73 5.56
C VAL A 81 8.57 -4.08 5.30
N TYR A 82 9.34 -4.14 4.23
CA TYR A 82 10.19 -5.28 3.91
C TYR A 82 11.43 -5.27 4.82
N LEU A 83 11.57 -6.25 5.72
CA LEU A 83 12.61 -6.25 6.76
C LEU A 83 14.05 -6.20 6.21
N PRO A 84 14.40 -6.92 5.12
CA PRO A 84 15.79 -6.96 4.65
C PRO A 84 16.32 -5.61 4.17
N THR A 85 15.45 -4.70 3.71
CA THR A 85 15.87 -3.38 3.22
C THR A 85 15.31 -2.21 4.02
N GLY A 86 14.32 -2.46 4.88
CA GLY A 86 13.61 -1.41 5.61
C GLY A 86 12.67 -0.57 4.73
N SER A 87 12.45 -0.98 3.47
CA SER A 87 11.64 -0.24 2.51
C SER A 87 10.15 -0.52 2.67
N VAL A 88 9.34 0.53 2.58
CA VAL A 88 7.87 0.44 2.68
C VAL A 88 7.33 -0.34 1.49
N THR A 89 6.47 -1.33 1.76
CA THR A 89 5.74 -2.09 0.75
C THR A 89 4.38 -1.46 0.47
N LYS A 90 4.04 -1.32 -0.80
CA LYS A 90 2.74 -0.81 -1.25
C LYS A 90 1.95 -1.95 -1.88
N GLU A 91 0.70 -2.06 -1.46
CA GLU A 91 -0.29 -2.97 -2.05
C GLU A 91 -1.05 -2.25 -3.16
N ARG A 92 -1.25 -2.94 -4.29
CA ARG A 92 -1.99 -2.47 -5.46
C ARG A 92 -2.69 -3.64 -6.12
N SER A 93 -3.78 -3.38 -6.81
CA SER A 93 -4.43 -4.34 -7.68
C SER A 93 -4.50 -3.77 -9.09
N MET A 94 -4.21 -4.59 -10.09
CA MET A 94 -4.41 -4.28 -11.50
C MET A 94 -5.41 -5.26 -12.09
N PHE A 95 -6.21 -4.80 -13.05
CA PHE A 95 -7.18 -5.65 -13.72
C PHE A 95 -6.77 -5.88 -15.17
N PHE A 96 -7.07 -7.08 -15.67
CA PHE A 96 -6.74 -7.51 -17.02
C PHE A 96 -7.91 -8.27 -17.64
N ASP A 97 -7.97 -8.27 -18.96
CA ASP A 97 -8.85 -9.14 -19.74
C ASP A 97 -8.49 -10.62 -19.54
N LEU A 98 -9.50 -11.49 -19.60
CA LEU A 98 -9.38 -12.94 -19.49
C LEU A 98 -8.41 -13.54 -20.51
N LYS A 99 -8.29 -12.94 -21.70
CA LYS A 99 -7.37 -13.43 -22.75
C LYS A 99 -5.90 -13.49 -22.31
N HIS A 100 -5.49 -12.66 -21.35
CA HIS A 100 -4.10 -12.60 -20.87
C HIS A 100 -3.86 -13.51 -19.65
N ILE A 101 -4.87 -14.22 -19.13
CA ILE A 101 -4.73 -14.98 -17.88
C ILE A 101 -3.66 -16.07 -17.96
N GLY A 102 -3.55 -16.75 -19.11
CA GLY A 102 -2.57 -17.81 -19.34
C GLY A 102 -1.15 -17.25 -19.35
N GLU A 103 -0.92 -16.18 -20.11
CA GLU A 103 0.38 -15.52 -20.22
C GLU A 103 0.83 -14.94 -18.86
N LEU A 104 -0.08 -14.28 -18.14
CA LEU A 104 0.20 -13.74 -16.80
C LEU A 104 0.49 -14.85 -15.78
N THR A 105 -0.22 -15.99 -15.86
CA THR A 105 0.02 -17.14 -14.98
C THR A 105 1.40 -17.74 -15.24
N GLU A 106 1.72 -17.98 -16.51
CA GLU A 106 3.02 -18.53 -16.90
C GLU A 106 4.17 -17.58 -16.54
N MET A 107 3.98 -16.27 -16.72
CA MET A 107 4.93 -15.24 -16.31
C MET A 107 5.24 -15.30 -14.80
N ILE A 108 4.20 -15.39 -13.96
CA ILE A 108 4.37 -15.48 -12.50
C ILE A 108 5.05 -16.79 -12.10
N GLU A 109 4.68 -17.91 -12.72
CA GLU A 109 5.24 -19.23 -12.39
C GLU A 109 6.68 -19.40 -12.86
N ARG A 110 7.02 -18.91 -14.05
CA ARG A 110 8.39 -18.96 -14.60
C ARG A 110 9.37 -18.06 -13.86
N GLY A 111 8.88 -17.05 -13.14
CA GLY A 111 9.75 -16.13 -12.42
C GLY A 111 10.38 -15.05 -13.32
N ASN A 112 10.02 -15.00 -14.61
CA ASN A 112 10.58 -14.05 -15.57
C ASN A 112 9.48 -13.12 -16.11
N PRO A 113 9.34 -11.90 -15.59
CA PRO A 113 8.30 -10.95 -15.97
C PRO A 113 8.57 -10.20 -17.28
N ASP A 114 9.41 -10.73 -18.17
CA ASP A 114 9.53 -10.23 -19.55
C ASP A 114 8.31 -10.68 -20.37
N CYS A 115 7.18 -9.99 -20.17
CA CYS A 115 6.03 -10.11 -21.04
C CYS A 115 6.20 -9.24 -22.28
N GLU A 116 5.74 -9.76 -23.41
CA GLU A 116 5.73 -9.08 -24.70
C GLU A 116 4.90 -7.78 -24.62
N ALA A 117 5.24 -6.82 -25.49
CA ALA A 117 4.86 -5.41 -25.42
C ALA A 117 3.36 -5.07 -25.61
N GLY A 118 2.43 -6.01 -25.34
CA GLY A 118 1.00 -5.89 -25.63
C GLY A 118 0.05 -5.88 -24.43
N ILE A 119 0.46 -6.35 -23.25
CA ILE A 119 -0.46 -6.49 -22.11
C ILE A 119 -0.70 -5.13 -21.45
N LYS A 120 -1.94 -4.62 -21.57
CA LYS A 120 -2.40 -3.41 -20.89
C LYS A 120 -3.37 -3.76 -19.78
N SER A 121 -3.26 -3.05 -18.65
CA SER A 121 -4.28 -3.09 -17.61
C SER A 121 -5.57 -2.46 -18.09
N GLU A 122 -6.71 -2.96 -17.63
CA GLU A 122 -8.02 -2.35 -17.89
C GLU A 122 -8.59 -1.75 -16.59
N SER A 123 -9.56 -0.84 -16.72
CA SER A 123 -10.25 -0.25 -15.55
C SER A 123 -11.09 -1.28 -14.79
N SER A 124 -11.62 -2.27 -15.50
CA SER A 124 -12.35 -3.42 -14.96
C SER A 124 -12.11 -4.61 -15.87
N GLY A 125 -11.53 -5.67 -15.33
CA GLY A 125 -11.20 -6.87 -16.07
C GLY A 125 -11.65 -8.12 -15.32
N ASN A 126 -11.81 -9.22 -16.03
CA ASN A 126 -12.17 -10.52 -15.45
C ASN A 126 -11.01 -11.18 -14.70
N VAL A 127 -9.81 -10.61 -14.79
CA VAL A 127 -8.61 -11.06 -14.09
C VAL A 127 -8.14 -9.92 -13.19
N ARG A 128 -7.89 -10.21 -11.92
CA ARG A 128 -7.30 -9.27 -10.96
C ARG A 128 -5.93 -9.78 -10.56
N MET A 129 -4.91 -8.96 -10.71
CA MET A 129 -3.58 -9.21 -10.17
C MET A 129 -3.39 -8.37 -8.93
N ASP A 130 -3.28 -9.02 -7.78
CA ASP A 130 -2.88 -8.39 -6.53
C ASP A 130 -1.35 -8.36 -6.46
N ILE A 131 -0.83 -7.19 -6.11
CA ILE A 131 0.58 -6.86 -6.17
C ILE A 131 0.98 -6.21 -4.86
N MET A 132 2.09 -6.65 -4.31
CA MET A 132 2.78 -5.99 -3.21
C MET A 132 4.21 -5.70 -3.64
N ILE A 133 4.63 -4.45 -3.63
CA ILE A 133 5.97 -4.05 -4.10
C ILE A 133 6.63 -3.09 -3.12
N SER A 134 7.91 -3.28 -2.84
CA SER A 134 8.70 -2.36 -2.01
C SER A 134 9.10 -1.09 -2.79
N GLN A 135 9.21 0.05 -2.10
CA GLN A 135 9.59 1.32 -2.74
C GLN A 135 10.95 1.30 -3.43
N ASP A 136 11.87 0.45 -2.99
CA ASP A 136 13.20 0.26 -3.58
C ASP A 136 13.21 -0.77 -4.71
N ASN A 137 12.05 -1.33 -5.07
CA ASN A 137 11.89 -2.38 -6.09
C ASN A 137 12.75 -3.64 -5.83
N LYS A 138 13.16 -3.89 -4.58
CA LYS A 138 13.94 -5.08 -4.19
C LYS A 138 13.09 -6.25 -3.72
N PHE A 139 11.80 -6.03 -3.53
CA PHE A 139 10.81 -7.04 -3.18
C PHE A 139 9.53 -6.80 -3.96
N ALA A 140 9.00 -7.88 -4.54
CA ALA A 140 7.67 -7.88 -5.11
C ALA A 140 6.97 -9.21 -4.81
N ALA A 141 5.67 -9.19 -4.62
CA ALA A 141 4.85 -10.37 -4.49
C ALA A 141 3.60 -10.21 -5.35
N LEU A 142 3.27 -11.27 -6.08
CA LEU A 142 2.19 -11.28 -7.06
C LEU A 142 1.25 -12.45 -6.79
N GLN A 143 -0.03 -12.21 -7.00
CA GLN A 143 -1.06 -13.24 -7.06
C GLN A 143 -2.13 -12.88 -8.08
N LEU A 144 -2.52 -13.86 -8.90
CA LEU A 144 -3.60 -13.70 -9.87
C LEU A 144 -4.89 -14.30 -9.34
N PHE A 145 -5.98 -13.60 -9.66
CA PHE A 145 -7.34 -13.99 -9.38
C PHE A 145 -8.16 -13.93 -10.67
N GLN A 146 -9.07 -14.88 -10.83
CA GLN A 146 -10.05 -14.91 -11.89
C GLN A 146 -11.43 -14.63 -11.31
N PHE A 147 -12.17 -13.76 -11.99
CA PHE A 147 -13.58 -13.59 -11.76
C PHE A 147 -14.34 -14.81 -12.29
N VAL A 148 -14.88 -15.57 -11.36
CA VAL A 148 -15.88 -16.62 -11.58
C VAL A 148 -17.20 -16.04 -11.07
N PRO A 149 -18.39 -16.37 -11.60
CA PRO A 149 -19.62 -15.63 -11.26
C PRO A 149 -19.76 -15.29 -9.78
N TYR A 150 -19.84 -13.99 -9.50
CA TYR A 150 -19.99 -13.37 -8.17
C TYR A 150 -18.76 -13.40 -7.24
N THR A 151 -17.60 -13.94 -7.64
CA THR A 151 -16.40 -13.97 -6.78
C THR A 151 -15.06 -14.03 -7.53
N TYR A 152 -14.01 -13.49 -6.92
CA TYR A 152 -12.64 -13.63 -7.39
C TYR A 152 -11.97 -14.84 -6.72
N THR A 153 -11.60 -15.83 -7.52
CA THR A 153 -10.90 -17.04 -7.05
C THR A 153 -9.42 -16.97 -7.39
N PRO A 154 -8.51 -17.38 -6.49
CA PRO A 154 -7.09 -17.35 -6.77
C PRO A 154 -6.75 -18.39 -7.85
N VAL A 155 -6.06 -17.93 -8.89
CA VAL A 155 -5.58 -18.77 -10.00
C VAL A 155 -4.16 -19.24 -9.71
N THR A 156 -3.35 -18.37 -9.11
CA THR A 156 -1.97 -18.69 -8.73
C THR A 156 -1.79 -18.67 -7.22
N SER A 157 -0.78 -19.41 -6.76
CA SER A 157 -0.25 -19.22 -5.41
C SER A 157 0.52 -17.90 -5.34
N VAL A 158 0.63 -17.33 -4.14
CA VAL A 158 1.46 -16.14 -3.93
C VAL A 158 2.90 -16.45 -4.33
N ARG A 159 3.43 -15.66 -5.27
CA ARG A 159 4.84 -15.75 -5.70
C ARG A 159 5.61 -14.54 -5.22
N TYR A 160 6.75 -14.79 -4.60
CA TYR A 160 7.65 -13.77 -4.08
C TYR A 160 8.86 -13.64 -4.99
N PHE A 161 9.26 -12.40 -5.24
CA PHE A 161 10.37 -12.00 -6.09
C PHE A 161 11.28 -11.09 -5.27
N THR A 162 12.60 -11.29 -5.39
CA THR A 162 13.59 -10.52 -4.64
C THR A 162 14.73 -10.05 -5.55
N GLY A 163 15.38 -8.95 -5.18
CA GLY A 163 16.54 -8.44 -5.91
C GLY A 163 16.23 -8.03 -7.35
N SER A 164 16.99 -8.59 -8.32
CA SER A 164 16.85 -8.27 -9.74
C SER A 164 15.50 -8.68 -10.34
N GLU A 165 14.91 -9.78 -9.84
CA GLU A 165 13.60 -10.24 -10.29
C GLU A 165 12.48 -9.27 -9.87
N ALA A 166 12.57 -8.73 -8.65
CA ALA A 166 11.63 -7.71 -8.18
C ALA A 166 11.72 -6.42 -9.01
N ALA A 167 12.91 -6.03 -9.45
CA ALA A 167 13.11 -4.90 -10.35
C ALA A 167 12.49 -5.16 -11.74
N ALA A 168 12.62 -6.39 -12.25
CA ALA A 168 11.98 -6.80 -13.51
C ALA A 168 10.45 -6.77 -13.40
N VAL A 169 9.89 -7.25 -12.28
CA VAL A 169 8.45 -7.13 -11.98
C VAL A 169 8.02 -5.67 -11.97
N SER A 170 8.77 -4.78 -11.30
CA SER A 170 8.47 -3.34 -11.29
C SER A 170 8.44 -2.73 -12.70
N ALA A 171 9.39 -3.12 -13.56
CA ALA A 171 9.46 -2.64 -14.92
C ALA A 171 8.26 -3.13 -15.75
N PHE A 172 7.89 -4.40 -15.63
CA PHE A 172 6.70 -4.97 -16.24
C PHE A 172 5.42 -4.22 -15.82
N LEU A 173 5.20 -4.05 -14.52
CA LEU A 173 4.03 -3.34 -13.99
C LEU A 173 3.94 -1.89 -14.47
N SER A 174 5.09 -1.26 -14.71
CA SER A 174 5.15 0.10 -15.23
C SER A 174 4.75 0.15 -16.71
N LYS A 175 5.09 -0.88 -17.50
CA LYS A 175 4.65 -1.02 -18.90
C LYS A 175 3.16 -1.33 -19.01
N CYS A 176 2.61 -2.12 -18.10
CA CYS A 176 1.20 -2.51 -18.13
C CYS A 176 0.24 -1.41 -17.69
N ARG A 177 0.71 -0.40 -16.96
CA ARG A 177 -0.15 0.67 -16.45
C ARG A 177 -0.69 1.49 -17.62
N THR A 178 -2.01 1.53 -17.75
CA THR A 178 -2.71 2.49 -18.61
C THR A 178 -2.46 3.92 -18.13
N VAL A 179 -2.09 4.80 -19.05
CA VAL A 179 -2.11 6.27 -18.87
C VAL A 179 -3.55 6.74 -18.74
#